data_AF-A0A2E7C3C0-F1
#
_entry.id   AF-A0A2E7C3C0-F1
#
_cell.length_a   1.000
_cell.length_b   1.000
_cell.length_c   1.000
_cell.angle_alpha   90.00
_cell.angle_beta   90.00
_cell.angle_gamma   90.00
#
_symmetry.space_group_name_H-M   'P 1'
#
loop_
_entity.id
_entity.type
_entity.pdbx_description
1 polymer ?
#
loop_
_entity_poly.entity_id
_entity_poly.type
_entity_poly.pdbx_seq_one_letter_code
_entity_poly.pdbx_strand_id
1 'polypeptide(L)'
;MNFLENCWYCAGWSTDITDKPIHRKLLGKNIVLFRDSKGRVVALGDRCPHRFAPLHEGCVKGDTIQCPYHGLQFDATGSCVLNPHGSGKIPATNKTPAYPVEERDGTLWIWMGDPARANPDDIIDTAFLTDSENFVSRTGCHPVKASYFLVVDNLLDQTHAQFLHPETVFGKAASDRWQVHLADRSEDEENGDNTQEVWYEEDDSSLTSHYLMRGKPTPPLWRPLLDTESCDLYSRTIWRAPANLDLSLDVTPRDEGADTSPAHMTGMHFITPIDELNCYYFSLLSG
;
A
#
# COMPACT_ATOMS: atom_id res chain seq x y z
N MET A 1 18.94 9.83 1.44
CA MET A 1 18.47 8.44 1.66
C MET A 1 18.24 7.82 0.28
N ASN A 2 18.66 6.59 0.07
CA ASN A 2 18.43 5.89 -1.20
C ASN A 2 17.15 5.06 -1.05
N PHE A 3 16.15 5.30 -1.90
CA PHE A 3 14.98 4.44 -1.99
C PHE A 3 15.29 3.21 -2.87
N LEU A 4 14.60 2.09 -2.61
CA LEU A 4 14.62 0.95 -3.54
C LEU A 4 13.84 1.34 -4.78
N GLU A 5 14.50 1.58 -5.91
CA GLU A 5 13.81 2.02 -7.14
C GLU A 5 13.40 0.85 -8.05
N ASN A 6 14.10 -0.28 -7.99
CA ASN A 6 13.81 -1.47 -8.80
C ASN A 6 12.78 -2.39 -8.13
N CYS A 7 11.64 -1.81 -7.75
CA CYS A 7 10.50 -2.50 -7.17
C CYS A 7 9.19 -1.80 -7.60
N TRP A 8 8.08 -2.52 -7.54
CA TRP A 8 6.75 -1.95 -7.72
C TRP A 8 6.24 -1.32 -6.43
N TYR A 9 5.79 -0.07 -6.52
CA TYR A 9 5.09 0.64 -5.44
C TYR A 9 3.65 0.90 -5.84
N CYS A 10 2.75 0.88 -4.86
CA CYS A 10 1.42 1.47 -5.04
C CYS A 10 1.57 2.99 -5.22
N ALA A 11 1.19 3.49 -6.39
CA ALA A 11 1.14 4.90 -6.69
C ALA A 11 -0.21 5.52 -6.31
N GLY A 12 -1.25 4.72 -6.08
CA GLY A 12 -2.60 5.19 -5.82
C GLY A 12 -3.66 4.16 -6.14
N TRP A 13 -4.92 4.56 -5.94
CA TRP A 13 -6.05 3.79 -6.43
C TRP A 13 -6.30 4.13 -7.89
N SER A 14 -6.67 3.13 -8.68
CA SER A 14 -7.08 3.30 -10.09
C SER A 14 -8.07 4.44 -10.29
N THR A 15 -9.03 4.54 -9.38
CA THR A 15 -10.12 5.51 -9.39
C THR A 15 -9.66 6.94 -9.09
N ASP A 16 -8.46 7.14 -8.54
CA ASP A 16 -7.88 8.47 -8.31
C ASP A 16 -7.51 9.17 -9.62
N ILE A 17 -7.24 8.40 -10.69
CA ILE A 17 -6.79 8.94 -11.98
C ILE A 17 -8.01 9.11 -12.89
N THR A 18 -8.48 10.33 -13.03
CA THR A 18 -9.62 10.67 -13.90
C THR A 18 -9.16 11.24 -15.24
N ASP A 19 -10.00 12.07 -15.86
CA ASP A 19 -9.73 12.90 -17.03
C ASP A 19 -8.72 14.03 -16.79
N LYS A 20 -8.49 14.42 -15.53
CA LYS A 20 -7.56 15.48 -15.17
C LYS A 20 -6.20 14.91 -14.79
N PRO A 21 -5.10 15.49 -15.30
CA PRO A 21 -3.76 15.15 -14.82
C PRO A 21 -3.66 15.42 -13.33
N ILE A 22 -3.03 14.51 -12.59
CA ILE A 22 -2.76 14.69 -11.18
C ILE A 22 -1.26 14.71 -10.90
N HIS A 23 -0.87 15.48 -9.90
CA HIS A 23 0.47 15.45 -9.34
C HIS A 23 0.58 14.35 -8.28
N ARG A 24 1.72 13.66 -8.27
CA ARG A 24 2.11 12.81 -7.16
C ARG A 24 3.62 12.85 -6.96
N LYS A 25 4.07 13.03 -5.72
CA LYS A 25 5.50 12.95 -5.39
C LYS A 25 5.79 11.58 -4.79
N LEU A 26 6.63 10.79 -5.47
CA LEU A 26 6.98 9.43 -5.09
C LEU A 26 8.50 9.28 -5.15
N LEU A 27 9.10 8.71 -4.10
CA LEU A 27 10.53 8.46 -3.98
C LEU A 27 11.36 9.74 -4.25
N GLY A 28 10.85 10.90 -3.79
CA GLY A 28 11.47 12.20 -4.00
C GLY A 28 11.25 12.84 -5.38
N LYS A 29 10.62 12.15 -6.33
CA LYS A 29 10.41 12.59 -7.72
C LYS A 29 8.97 13.08 -7.93
N ASN A 30 8.78 14.20 -8.64
CA ASN A 30 7.46 14.69 -9.02
C ASN A 30 6.97 13.98 -10.29
N ILE A 31 5.78 13.40 -10.22
CA ILE A 31 5.16 12.59 -11.27
C ILE A 31 3.82 13.20 -11.67
N VAL A 32 3.55 13.23 -12.97
CA VAL A 32 2.23 13.53 -13.51
C VAL A 32 1.60 12.21 -13.95
N LEU A 33 0.39 11.96 -13.48
CA LEU A 33 -0.41 10.80 -13.83
C LEU A 33 -1.64 11.26 -14.60
N PHE A 34 -1.93 10.65 -15.74
CA PHE A 34 -3.12 10.94 -16.54
C PHE A 34 -3.56 9.70 -17.33
N ARG A 35 -4.80 9.67 -17.84
CA ARG A 35 -5.27 8.62 -18.75
C ARG A 35 -5.16 9.04 -20.21
N ASP A 36 -4.68 8.12 -21.05
CA ASP A 36 -4.68 8.28 -22.51
C ASP A 36 -6.10 8.07 -23.09
N SER A 37 -6.26 8.20 -24.41
CA SER A 37 -7.57 8.05 -25.06
C SER A 37 -8.14 6.63 -24.99
N LYS A 38 -7.31 5.64 -24.63
CA LYS A 38 -7.71 4.24 -24.42
C LYS A 38 -7.99 3.95 -22.94
N GLY A 39 -7.92 4.96 -22.08
CA GLY A 39 -8.12 4.83 -20.64
C GLY A 39 -6.91 4.27 -19.88
N ARG A 40 -5.77 4.05 -20.54
CA ARG A 40 -4.56 3.55 -19.87
C ARG A 40 -3.90 4.67 -19.08
N VAL A 41 -3.45 4.38 -17.86
CA VAL A 41 -2.68 5.36 -17.08
C VAL A 41 -1.29 5.54 -17.69
N VAL A 42 -0.84 6.79 -17.71
CA VAL A 42 0.50 7.20 -18.14
C VAL A 42 1.15 7.96 -16.98
N ALA A 43 2.40 7.62 -16.66
CA ALA A 43 3.21 8.30 -15.64
C ALA A 43 4.46 8.92 -16.24
N LEU A 44 4.57 10.24 -16.14
CA LEU A 44 5.73 11.01 -16.63
C LEU A 44 6.33 11.86 -15.52
N GLY A 45 7.58 12.31 -15.70
CA GLY A 45 8.18 13.33 -14.86
C GLY A 45 7.39 14.63 -14.97
N ASP A 46 6.98 15.19 -13.84
CA ASP A 46 6.15 16.39 -13.76
C ASP A 46 6.96 17.70 -13.87
N ARG A 47 7.85 17.75 -14.85
CA ARG A 47 8.72 18.89 -15.08
C ARG A 47 9.00 19.02 -16.56
N CYS A 48 8.40 20.01 -17.20
CA CYS A 48 8.61 20.26 -18.62
C CYS A 48 10.11 20.52 -18.91
N PRO A 49 10.76 19.76 -19.81
CA PRO A 49 12.19 19.92 -20.13
C PRO A 49 12.55 21.29 -20.73
N HIS A 50 11.56 22.06 -21.21
CA HIS A 50 11.80 23.41 -21.75
C HIS A 50 12.13 24.44 -20.66
N ARG A 51 11.21 24.64 -19.71
CA ARG A 51 11.32 25.68 -18.65
C ARG A 51 10.74 25.24 -17.31
N PHE A 52 10.70 23.93 -17.07
CA PHE A 52 10.39 23.32 -15.78
C PHE A 52 9.00 23.58 -15.22
N ALA A 53 8.07 24.08 -16.04
CA ALA A 53 6.67 24.16 -15.66
C ALA A 53 6.12 22.77 -15.30
N PRO A 54 5.28 22.67 -14.26
CA PRO A 54 4.59 21.44 -13.91
C PRO A 54 3.69 21.01 -15.06
N LEU A 55 3.76 19.74 -15.45
CA LEU A 55 2.92 19.18 -16.52
C LEU A 55 1.51 18.87 -16.01
N HIS A 56 1.35 18.55 -14.73
CA HIS A 56 0.04 18.28 -14.13
C HIS A 56 -0.90 19.50 -14.12
N GLU A 57 -0.36 20.72 -14.14
CA GLU A 57 -1.14 21.96 -14.32
C GLU A 57 -1.59 22.16 -15.79
N GLY A 58 -1.18 21.26 -16.69
CA GLY A 58 -1.56 21.24 -18.08
C GLY A 58 -2.91 20.59 -18.35
N CYS A 59 -3.09 20.06 -19.55
CA CYS A 59 -4.29 19.30 -19.92
C CYS A 59 -3.97 18.16 -20.87
N VAL A 60 -4.78 17.09 -20.79
CA VAL A 60 -4.67 15.95 -21.70
C VAL A 60 -5.20 16.35 -23.08
N LYS A 61 -4.44 16.01 -24.13
CA LYS A 61 -4.77 16.20 -25.55
C LYS A 61 -4.60 14.87 -26.28
N GLY A 62 -5.70 14.12 -26.41
CA GLY A 62 -5.65 12.76 -26.97
C GLY A 62 -4.78 11.86 -26.08
N ASP A 63 -3.68 11.35 -26.63
CA ASP A 63 -2.73 10.47 -25.93
C ASP A 63 -1.54 11.22 -25.32
N THR A 64 -1.63 12.55 -25.20
CA THR A 64 -0.51 13.40 -24.76
C THR A 64 -0.89 14.32 -23.62
N ILE A 65 0.11 14.74 -22.83
CA ILE A 65 -0.03 15.83 -21.87
C ILE A 65 0.51 17.13 -22.50
N GLN A 66 -0.32 18.16 -22.55
CA GLN A 66 0.08 19.50 -23.00
C GLN A 66 0.57 20.34 -21.83
N CYS A 67 1.82 20.81 -21.90
CA CYS A 67 2.42 21.71 -20.92
C CYS A 67 1.65 23.04 -20.86
N PRO A 68 1.29 23.53 -19.65
CA PRO A 68 0.48 24.74 -19.50
C PRO A 68 1.22 26.02 -19.90
N TYR A 69 2.55 26.00 -19.90
CA TYR A 69 3.33 27.22 -20.09
C TYR A 69 3.44 27.59 -21.58
N HIS A 70 3.85 26.65 -22.43
CA HIS A 70 4.12 26.93 -23.84
C HIS A 70 3.49 25.90 -24.78
N GLY A 71 2.62 25.02 -24.30
CA GLY A 71 1.83 24.14 -25.16
C GLY A 71 2.59 22.99 -25.83
N LEU A 72 3.85 22.71 -25.43
CA LEU A 72 4.54 21.49 -25.83
C LEU A 72 3.72 20.26 -25.39
N GLN A 73 3.63 19.24 -26.24
CA GLN A 73 2.92 18.00 -25.90
C GLN A 73 3.90 16.83 -25.80
N PHE A 74 3.68 15.97 -24.81
CA PHE A 74 4.49 14.79 -24.52
C PHE A 74 3.62 13.52 -24.55
N ASP A 75 4.09 12.50 -25.26
CA ASP A 75 3.43 11.19 -25.33
C ASP A 75 3.75 10.30 -24.11
N ALA A 76 3.20 9.08 -24.09
CA ALA A 76 3.41 8.12 -23.01
C ALA A 76 4.86 7.65 -22.83
N THR A 77 5.73 7.87 -23.82
CA THR A 77 7.18 7.59 -23.68
C THR A 77 7.94 8.75 -23.06
N GLY A 78 7.23 9.86 -22.77
CA GLY A 78 7.82 11.12 -22.32
C GLY A 78 8.46 11.93 -23.44
N SER A 79 8.36 11.48 -24.70
CA SER A 79 8.92 12.19 -25.85
C SER A 79 8.03 13.37 -26.22
N CYS A 80 8.63 14.53 -26.49
CA CYS A 80 7.88 15.64 -27.06
C CYS A 80 7.45 15.29 -28.49
N VAL A 81 6.15 15.34 -28.77
CA VAL A 81 5.58 15.00 -30.08
C VAL A 81 4.98 16.21 -30.81
N LEU A 82 4.81 17.33 -30.11
CA LEU A 82 4.34 18.58 -30.69
C LEU A 82 5.04 19.78 -30.09
N ASN A 83 5.62 20.62 -30.95
CA ASN A 83 6.10 21.96 -30.63
C ASN A 83 5.29 22.98 -31.45
N PRO A 84 4.46 23.83 -30.83
CA PRO A 84 3.63 24.79 -31.57
C PRO A 84 4.40 26.05 -32.00
N HIS A 85 5.71 26.15 -31.72
CA HIS A 85 6.50 27.36 -31.94
C HIS A 85 7.45 27.26 -33.13
N GLY A 86 7.63 28.37 -33.84
CA GLY A 86 8.61 28.50 -34.92
C GLY A 86 8.36 27.49 -36.05
N SER A 87 9.42 26.78 -36.47
CA SER A 87 9.31 25.73 -37.48
C SER A 87 8.71 24.41 -36.96
N GLY A 88 8.31 24.35 -35.68
CA GLY A 88 7.83 23.12 -35.04
C GLY A 88 8.92 22.06 -34.83
N LYS A 89 10.21 22.40 -35.02
CA LYS A 89 11.32 21.46 -34.81
C LYS A 89 11.39 21.03 -33.35
N ILE A 90 11.51 19.73 -33.11
CA ILE A 90 11.62 19.12 -31.79
C ILE A 90 13.02 18.51 -31.64
N PRO A 91 13.85 18.99 -30.68
CA PRO A 91 15.11 18.33 -30.36
C PRO A 91 14.87 16.93 -29.78
N ALA A 92 15.70 15.95 -30.14
CA ALA A 92 15.60 14.59 -29.61
C ALA A 92 15.77 14.51 -28.08
N THR A 93 16.40 15.51 -27.47
CA THR A 93 16.60 15.66 -26.02
C THR A 93 15.38 16.23 -25.29
N ASN A 94 14.35 16.69 -26.01
CA ASN A 94 13.15 17.28 -25.41
C ASN A 94 12.22 16.17 -24.92
N LYS A 95 12.63 15.52 -23.82
CA LYS A 95 11.95 14.40 -23.20
C LYS A 95 11.82 14.61 -21.69
N THR A 96 10.73 14.11 -21.12
CA THR A 96 10.58 13.95 -19.67
C THR A 96 10.74 12.46 -19.33
N PRO A 97 11.20 12.08 -18.11
CA PRO A 97 11.18 10.68 -17.70
C PRO A 97 9.79 10.07 -17.87
N ALA A 98 9.73 8.80 -18.28
CA ALA A 98 8.53 8.00 -18.29
C ALA A 98 8.73 6.80 -17.37
N TYR A 99 7.68 6.42 -16.64
CA TYR A 99 7.74 5.37 -15.65
C TYR A 99 6.79 4.24 -16.05
N PRO A 100 7.23 2.97 -16.04
CA PRO A 100 6.31 1.85 -16.20
C PRO A 100 5.22 1.91 -15.14
N VAL A 101 3.98 1.67 -15.58
CA VAL A 101 2.81 1.61 -14.72
C VAL A 101 1.97 0.42 -15.09
N GLU A 102 1.39 -0.20 -14.08
CA GLU A 102 0.48 -1.32 -14.22
C GLU A 102 -0.78 -1.05 -13.41
N GLU A 103 -1.94 -1.35 -13.98
CA GLU A 103 -3.22 -1.22 -13.31
C GLU A 103 -3.73 -2.63 -13.02
N ARG A 104 -3.78 -3.01 -11.74
CA ARG A 104 -4.14 -4.36 -11.30
C ARG A 104 -5.01 -4.29 -10.05
N ASP A 105 -6.13 -4.99 -10.07
CA ASP A 105 -7.05 -5.14 -8.95
C ASP A 105 -7.48 -3.81 -8.28
N GLY A 106 -7.71 -2.78 -9.09
CA GLY A 106 -8.09 -1.43 -8.62
C GLY A 106 -6.93 -0.62 -8.02
N THR A 107 -5.70 -1.12 -8.10
CA THR A 107 -4.47 -0.48 -7.63
C THR A 107 -3.62 -0.04 -8.82
N LEU A 108 -3.09 1.18 -8.74
CA LEU A 108 -2.10 1.68 -9.68
C LEU A 108 -0.70 1.40 -9.13
N TRP A 109 0.07 0.60 -9.87
CA TRP A 109 1.46 0.28 -9.58
C TRP A 109 2.40 1.11 -10.44
N ILE A 110 3.51 1.55 -9.86
CA ILE A 110 4.57 2.29 -10.58
C ILE A 110 5.95 1.71 -10.30
N TRP A 111 6.77 1.66 -11.34
CA TRP A 111 8.20 1.31 -11.25
C TRP A 111 9.06 2.54 -11.50
N MET A 112 9.95 2.88 -10.57
CA MET A 112 10.72 4.13 -10.63
C MET A 112 12.23 3.96 -10.82
N GLY A 113 12.67 2.72 -11.02
CA GLY A 113 14.05 2.32 -11.30
C GLY A 113 14.30 2.10 -12.78
N ASP A 114 15.11 1.09 -13.11
CA ASP A 114 15.43 0.74 -14.50
C ASP A 114 14.20 0.12 -15.19
N PRO A 115 13.61 0.79 -16.20
CA PRO A 115 12.41 0.27 -16.89
C PRO A 115 12.62 -1.10 -17.54
N ALA A 116 13.85 -1.47 -17.91
CA ALA A 116 14.14 -2.77 -18.50
C ALA A 116 13.99 -3.94 -17.50
N ARG A 117 13.92 -3.62 -16.20
CA ARG A 117 13.76 -4.58 -15.11
C ARG A 117 12.34 -4.59 -14.54
N ALA A 118 11.44 -3.75 -15.04
CA ALA A 118 10.06 -3.68 -14.58
C ALA A 118 9.28 -4.89 -15.10
N ASN A 119 9.24 -5.96 -14.31
CA ASN A 119 8.46 -7.15 -14.63
C ASN A 119 7.10 -7.09 -13.90
N PRO A 120 5.96 -6.99 -14.61
CA PRO A 120 4.64 -6.97 -13.98
C PRO A 120 4.33 -8.20 -13.13
N ASP A 121 4.96 -9.35 -13.41
CA ASP A 121 4.73 -10.58 -12.62
C ASP A 121 5.30 -10.48 -11.19
N ASP A 122 6.17 -9.50 -10.93
CA ASP A 122 6.72 -9.23 -9.60
C ASP A 122 5.77 -8.38 -8.72
N ILE A 123 4.66 -7.88 -9.27
CA ILE A 123 3.62 -7.21 -8.50
C ILE A 123 2.94 -8.25 -7.62
N ILE A 124 2.88 -7.97 -6.32
CA ILE A 124 2.23 -8.83 -5.32
C ILE A 124 0.76 -9.13 -5.69
N ASP A 125 0.30 -10.32 -5.31
CA ASP A 125 -1.06 -10.74 -5.55
C ASP A 125 -2.05 -9.89 -4.75
N THR A 126 -2.99 -9.30 -5.46
CA THR A 126 -4.05 -8.45 -4.93
C THR A 126 -5.42 -8.87 -5.47
N ALA A 127 -5.58 -10.08 -5.99
CA ALA A 127 -6.81 -10.49 -6.68
C ALA A 127 -8.04 -10.40 -5.78
N PHE A 128 -7.89 -10.74 -4.49
CA PHE A 128 -8.96 -10.66 -3.48
C PHE A 128 -9.55 -9.26 -3.31
N LEU A 129 -8.82 -8.19 -3.70
CA LEU A 129 -9.32 -6.82 -3.66
C LEU A 129 -10.56 -6.62 -4.54
N THR A 130 -10.68 -7.42 -5.60
CA THR A 130 -11.79 -7.35 -6.57
C THR A 130 -12.80 -8.48 -6.42
N ASP A 131 -12.59 -9.38 -5.45
CA ASP A 131 -13.52 -10.46 -5.14
C ASP A 131 -14.70 -9.95 -4.31
N SER A 132 -15.64 -9.29 -4.98
CA SER A 132 -16.85 -8.77 -4.36
C SER A 132 -17.88 -9.85 -4.00
N GLU A 133 -17.67 -11.10 -4.40
CA GLU A 133 -18.53 -12.22 -4.00
C GLU A 133 -18.21 -12.66 -2.58
N ASN A 134 -16.92 -12.64 -2.20
CA ASN A 134 -16.46 -13.10 -0.90
C ASN A 134 -16.10 -11.96 0.08
N PHE A 135 -15.81 -10.74 -0.41
CA PHE A 135 -15.33 -9.65 0.44
C PHE A 135 -16.07 -8.32 0.26
N VAL A 136 -16.22 -7.58 1.36
CA VAL A 136 -16.55 -6.15 1.32
C VAL A 136 -15.29 -5.32 1.60
N SER A 137 -14.72 -4.76 0.54
CA SER A 137 -13.45 -4.01 0.61
C SER A 137 -13.68 -2.50 0.79
N ARG A 138 -12.84 -1.87 1.63
CA ARG A 138 -12.75 -0.41 1.76
C ARG A 138 -11.32 0.07 1.59
N THR A 139 -11.12 1.07 0.74
CA THR A 139 -9.82 1.70 0.48
C THR A 139 -9.67 3.05 1.20
N GLY A 140 -8.42 3.39 1.51
CA GLY A 140 -7.99 4.65 2.11
C GLY A 140 -6.66 5.11 1.53
N CYS A 141 -6.44 6.42 1.52
CA CYS A 141 -5.15 7.03 1.18
C CYS A 141 -4.84 8.10 2.22
N HIS A 142 -3.75 7.89 2.95
CA HIS A 142 -3.38 8.71 4.09
C HIS A 142 -1.96 9.25 3.90
N PRO A 143 -1.79 10.56 3.66
CA PRO A 143 -0.48 11.19 3.76
C PRO A 143 -0.01 11.17 5.23
N VAL A 144 1.14 10.57 5.48
CA VAL A 144 1.73 10.45 6.81
C VAL A 144 3.02 11.27 6.86
N LYS A 145 3.14 12.12 7.88
CA LYS A 145 4.35 12.93 8.15
C LYS A 145 5.36 12.14 8.99
N ALA A 146 5.75 10.98 8.49
CA ALA A 146 6.77 10.13 9.08
C ALA A 146 7.56 9.41 7.97
N SER A 147 8.76 8.95 8.32
CA SER A 147 9.50 8.03 7.47
C SER A 147 8.69 6.75 7.27
N TYR A 148 8.71 6.20 6.04
CA TYR A 148 7.95 4.99 5.73
C TYR A 148 8.36 3.79 6.59
N PHE A 149 9.63 3.73 7.03
CA PHE A 149 10.12 2.70 7.95
C PHE A 149 9.34 2.69 9.27
N LEU A 150 9.00 3.85 9.82
CA LEU A 150 8.24 3.91 11.08
C LEU A 150 6.80 3.38 10.92
N VAL A 151 6.23 3.51 9.73
CA VAL A 151 4.91 2.93 9.43
C VAL A 151 5.01 1.42 9.23
N VAL A 152 6.07 0.95 8.56
CA VAL A 152 6.36 -0.48 8.42
C VAL A 152 6.59 -1.13 9.79
N ASP A 153 7.42 -0.52 10.64
CA ASP A 153 7.67 -0.97 12.01
C ASP A 153 6.36 -1.03 12.81
N ASN A 154 5.53 0.00 12.71
CA ASN A 154 4.23 0.03 13.39
C ASN A 154 3.30 -1.10 12.93
N LEU A 155 3.29 -1.45 11.64
CA LEU A 155 2.41 -2.50 11.12
C LEU A 155 2.93 -3.91 11.42
N LEU A 156 4.24 -4.08 11.52
CA LEU A 156 4.88 -5.34 11.95
C LEU A 156 4.83 -5.54 13.47
N ASP A 157 4.56 -4.49 14.25
CA ASP A 157 4.38 -4.56 15.69
C ASP A 157 2.90 -4.44 16.09
N GLN A 158 2.23 -5.53 16.46
CA GLN A 158 0.84 -5.48 16.95
C GLN A 158 0.72 -5.35 18.47
N THR A 159 1.82 -5.22 19.22
CA THR A 159 1.77 -5.09 20.70
C THR A 159 1.13 -3.76 21.14
N HIS A 160 1.20 -2.73 20.31
CA HIS A 160 0.55 -1.44 20.58
C HIS A 160 -0.98 -1.46 20.44
N ALA A 161 -1.52 -2.44 19.71
CA ALA A 161 -2.88 -2.39 19.19
C ALA A 161 -3.94 -2.29 20.29
N GLN A 162 -3.73 -2.97 21.42
CA GLN A 162 -4.65 -2.94 22.55
C GLN A 162 -4.68 -1.62 23.32
N PHE A 163 -3.65 -0.79 23.15
CA PHE A 163 -3.52 0.51 23.81
C PHE A 163 -4.01 1.64 22.91
N LEU A 164 -3.65 1.60 21.62
CA LEU A 164 -4.05 2.63 20.65
C LEU A 164 -5.41 2.36 20.00
N HIS A 165 -5.84 1.09 19.96
CA HIS A 165 -7.08 0.68 19.31
C HIS A 165 -8.03 -0.12 20.22
N PRO A 166 -8.30 0.33 21.47
CA PRO A 166 -9.07 -0.45 22.45
C PRO A 166 -10.53 -0.71 22.05
N GLU A 167 -11.07 0.08 21.12
CA GLU A 167 -12.46 -0.01 20.66
C GLU A 167 -12.59 -0.64 19.26
N THR A 168 -11.50 -1.16 18.69
CA THR A 168 -11.50 -1.75 17.33
C THR A 168 -11.38 -3.28 17.36
N VAL A 169 -10.97 -3.88 16.23
CA VAL A 169 -10.74 -5.33 16.04
C VAL A 169 -9.90 -5.99 17.12
N PHE A 170 -8.95 -5.27 17.73
CA PHE A 170 -8.08 -5.82 18.78
C PHE A 170 -8.69 -5.77 20.17
N GLY A 171 -9.67 -4.89 20.41
CA GLY A 171 -10.25 -4.67 21.73
C GLY A 171 -9.25 -4.12 22.76
N LYS A 172 -9.75 -3.75 23.93
CA LYS A 172 -8.93 -3.25 25.03
C LYS A 172 -8.11 -4.38 25.65
N ALA A 173 -6.88 -4.08 26.06
CA ALA A 173 -6.11 -4.95 26.94
C ALA A 173 -6.98 -5.31 28.14
N ALA A 174 -7.33 -6.58 28.27
CA ALA A 174 -8.09 -7.04 29.39
C ALA A 174 -7.13 -7.27 30.55
N SER A 175 -7.23 -6.37 31.53
CA SER A 175 -6.59 -6.39 32.84
C SER A 175 -5.18 -5.82 32.96
N ASP A 176 -4.85 -5.47 34.21
CA ASP A 176 -3.52 -5.12 34.72
C ASP A 176 -2.52 -6.30 34.70
N ARG A 177 -2.83 -7.38 33.95
CA ARG A 177 -2.06 -8.65 33.88
C ARG A 177 -1.74 -9.10 32.45
N TRP A 178 -1.83 -8.22 31.45
CA TRP A 178 -1.42 -8.55 30.07
C TRP A 178 0.07 -8.90 30.02
N GLN A 179 0.40 -10.05 29.45
CA GLN A 179 1.79 -10.50 29.31
C GLN A 179 2.12 -10.74 27.85
N VAL A 180 3.25 -10.20 27.41
CA VAL A 180 3.79 -10.41 26.07
C VAL A 180 4.93 -11.41 26.17
N HIS A 181 4.79 -12.54 25.48
CA HIS A 181 5.77 -13.60 25.41
C HIS A 181 6.37 -13.61 24.00
N LEU A 182 7.69 -13.45 23.90
CA LEU A 182 8.40 -13.75 22.68
C LEU A 182 8.55 -15.27 22.61
N ALA A 183 7.82 -15.89 21.70
CA ALA A 183 7.82 -17.34 21.55
C ALA A 183 8.98 -17.76 20.64
N ASP A 184 9.88 -18.58 21.17
CA ASP A 184 10.77 -19.42 20.36
C ASP A 184 10.04 -20.76 20.24
N ARG A 185 9.67 -21.22 19.03
CA ARG A 185 8.76 -22.39 18.79
C ARG A 185 9.27 -23.73 19.35
N SER A 186 10.31 -23.73 20.17
CA SER A 186 10.88 -24.91 20.84
C SER A 186 10.20 -25.32 22.14
N GLU A 187 9.33 -24.47 22.73
CA GLU A 187 8.65 -24.80 24.00
C GLU A 187 7.14 -24.58 23.88
N ASP A 188 6.38 -25.68 23.95
CA ASP A 188 4.92 -25.68 24.12
C ASP A 188 4.58 -25.23 25.55
N GLU A 189 4.88 -23.99 25.91
CA GLU A 189 4.34 -23.39 27.12
C GLU A 189 2.89 -22.99 26.84
N GLU A 190 1.93 -23.74 27.41
CA GLU A 190 0.53 -23.33 27.47
C GLU A 190 0.42 -22.04 28.29
N ASN A 191 0.50 -20.91 27.59
CA ASN A 191 0.28 -19.61 28.17
C ASN A 191 -1.21 -19.47 28.53
N GLY A 192 -1.48 -18.97 29.74
CA GLY A 192 -2.84 -18.74 30.23
C GLY A 192 -3.56 -17.60 29.48
N ASP A 193 -4.78 -17.30 29.91
CA ASP A 193 -5.56 -16.21 29.34
C ASP A 193 -4.89 -14.83 29.56
N ASN A 194 -5.22 -13.88 28.69
CA ASN A 194 -4.68 -12.52 28.65
C ASN A 194 -3.18 -12.46 28.33
N THR A 195 -2.75 -13.32 27.43
CA THR A 195 -1.38 -13.38 26.93
C THR A 195 -1.34 -13.01 25.44
N GLN A 196 -0.20 -12.46 25.03
CA GLN A 196 0.17 -12.22 23.65
C GLN A 196 1.43 -12.99 23.34
N GLU A 197 1.34 -13.99 22.49
CA GLU A 197 2.50 -14.66 21.94
C GLU A 197 2.90 -13.97 20.63
N VAL A 198 4.20 -13.73 20.46
CA VAL A 198 4.76 -13.06 19.28
C VAL A 198 5.91 -13.89 18.74
N TRP A 199 5.90 -14.15 17.44
CA TRP A 199 7.01 -14.77 16.74
C TRP A 199 7.15 -14.23 15.32
N TYR A 200 8.32 -14.42 14.74
CA TYR A 200 8.66 -13.93 13.40
C TYR A 200 9.18 -15.08 12.54
N GLU A 201 8.81 -15.07 11.26
CA GLU A 201 9.32 -15.99 10.24
C GLU A 201 9.93 -15.16 9.11
N GLU A 202 11.13 -15.51 8.67
CA GLU A 202 11.84 -14.83 7.58
C GLU A 202 12.12 -15.83 6.46
N ASP A 203 11.84 -15.41 5.23
CA ASP A 203 12.28 -16.07 4.01
C ASP A 203 13.09 -15.10 3.13
N ASP A 204 13.61 -15.55 1.99
CA ASP A 204 14.46 -14.75 1.10
C ASP A 204 13.82 -13.43 0.61
N SER A 205 12.50 -13.30 0.69
CA SER A 205 11.70 -12.23 0.10
C SER A 205 10.68 -11.58 1.04
N SER A 206 10.48 -12.15 2.23
CA SER A 206 9.43 -11.73 3.14
C SER A 206 9.81 -11.85 4.61
N LEU A 207 9.19 -10.99 5.43
CA LEU A 207 9.23 -11.06 6.89
C LEU A 207 7.78 -11.15 7.38
N THR A 208 7.47 -12.21 8.11
CA THR A 208 6.14 -12.43 8.66
C THR A 208 6.17 -12.25 10.18
N SER A 209 5.32 -11.39 10.71
CA SER A 209 5.07 -11.28 12.15
C SER A 209 3.76 -11.98 12.49
N HIS A 210 3.78 -12.78 13.55
CA HIS A 210 2.61 -13.48 14.05
C HIS A 210 2.30 -13.05 15.47
N TYR A 211 1.01 -12.92 15.76
CA TYR A 211 0.51 -12.64 17.09
C TYR A 211 -0.64 -13.57 17.42
N LEU A 212 -0.59 -14.17 18.61
CA LEU A 212 -1.70 -14.89 19.18
C LEU A 212 -2.07 -14.25 20.51
N MET A 213 -3.27 -13.66 20.57
CA MET A 213 -3.85 -13.10 21.78
C MET A 213 -4.85 -14.10 22.35
N ARG A 214 -4.54 -14.72 23.50
CA ARG A 214 -5.37 -15.77 24.09
C ARG A 214 -6.32 -15.25 25.16
N GLY A 215 -7.54 -15.78 25.18
CA GLY A 215 -8.45 -15.65 26.33
C GLY A 215 -8.82 -14.21 26.68
N LYS A 216 -8.90 -13.33 25.68
CA LYS A 216 -9.26 -11.94 25.87
C LYS A 216 -10.77 -11.74 25.69
N PRO A 217 -11.38 -10.71 26.32
CA PRO A 217 -12.77 -10.36 26.09
C PRO A 217 -13.06 -10.13 24.62
N THR A 218 -14.19 -10.65 24.16
CA THR A 218 -14.64 -10.50 22.79
C THR A 218 -14.91 -9.02 22.48
N PRO A 219 -14.16 -8.41 21.51
CA PRO A 219 -14.36 -7.03 21.12
C PRO A 219 -15.79 -6.79 20.64
N PRO A 220 -16.40 -5.63 20.96
CA PRO A 220 -17.78 -5.34 20.55
C PRO A 220 -18.03 -5.50 19.04
N LEU A 221 -17.02 -5.22 18.22
CA LEU A 221 -17.07 -5.37 16.77
C LEU A 221 -17.35 -6.81 16.32
N TRP A 222 -16.87 -7.81 17.05
CA TRP A 222 -16.98 -9.22 16.67
C TRP A 222 -18.21 -9.91 17.23
N ARG A 223 -18.88 -9.33 18.24
CA ARG A 223 -20.06 -9.93 18.89
C ARG A 223 -21.19 -10.38 17.95
N PRO A 224 -21.48 -9.70 16.83
CA PRO A 224 -22.50 -10.18 15.89
C PRO A 224 -22.15 -11.50 15.21
N LEU A 225 -20.86 -11.84 15.09
CA LEU A 225 -20.34 -13.06 14.49
C LEU A 225 -19.89 -14.09 15.53
N LEU A 226 -19.58 -13.62 16.75
CA LEU A 226 -19.00 -14.40 17.84
C LEU A 226 -19.72 -14.10 19.16
N ASP A 227 -20.72 -14.91 19.52
CA ASP A 227 -21.49 -14.79 20.76
C ASP A 227 -20.78 -15.50 21.94
N THR A 228 -19.57 -15.04 22.25
CA THR A 228 -18.77 -15.53 23.39
C THR A 228 -18.30 -14.38 24.25
N GLU A 229 -18.10 -14.64 25.54
CA GLU A 229 -17.52 -13.63 26.45
C GLU A 229 -16.01 -13.44 26.22
N SER A 230 -15.32 -14.52 25.82
CA SER A 230 -13.89 -14.57 25.57
C SER A 230 -13.58 -15.17 24.19
N CYS A 231 -12.50 -14.69 23.57
CA CYS A 231 -12.05 -15.09 22.25
C CYS A 231 -10.53 -15.24 22.20
N ASP A 232 -10.06 -15.98 21.20
CA ASP A 232 -8.67 -15.92 20.75
C ASP A 232 -8.61 -15.06 19.48
N LEU A 233 -7.55 -14.26 19.32
CA LEU A 233 -7.27 -13.49 18.11
C LEU A 233 -5.91 -13.90 17.56
N TYR A 234 -5.91 -14.31 16.31
CA TYR A 234 -4.74 -14.65 15.53
C TYR A 234 -4.50 -13.53 14.54
N SER A 235 -3.29 -12.97 14.53
CA SER A 235 -2.87 -11.98 13.56
C SER A 235 -1.63 -12.46 12.85
N ARG A 236 -1.60 -12.28 11.54
CA ARG A 236 -0.43 -12.53 10.70
C ARG A 236 -0.24 -11.31 9.82
N THR A 237 0.96 -10.75 9.82
CA THR A 237 1.34 -9.68 8.90
C THR A 237 2.56 -10.10 8.11
N ILE A 238 2.44 -10.17 6.78
CA ILE A 238 3.58 -10.45 5.89
C ILE A 238 4.03 -9.15 5.25
N TRP A 239 5.25 -8.74 5.55
CA TRP A 239 5.95 -7.70 4.80
C TRP A 239 6.66 -8.29 3.58
N ARG A 240 6.53 -7.61 2.45
CA ARG A 240 7.32 -7.83 1.23
C ARG A 240 7.89 -6.51 0.75
N ALA A 241 9.07 -6.59 0.14
CA ALA A 241 9.68 -5.42 -0.46
C ALA A 241 8.76 -4.75 -1.49
N PRO A 242 8.81 -3.41 -1.62
CA PRO A 242 9.63 -2.50 -0.83
C PRO A 242 8.98 -2.10 0.51
N ALA A 243 7.65 -2.11 0.62
CA ALA A 243 6.88 -1.83 1.83
C ALA A 243 5.39 -2.21 1.62
N ASN A 244 5.17 -3.44 1.18
CA ASN A 244 3.85 -4.02 0.99
C ASN A 244 3.56 -4.95 2.15
N LEU A 245 2.50 -4.70 2.92
CA LEU A 245 2.13 -5.55 4.05
C LEU A 245 0.73 -6.12 3.86
N ASP A 246 0.63 -7.43 4.03
CA ASP A 246 -0.60 -8.21 4.02
C ASP A 246 -0.93 -8.57 5.46
N LEU A 247 -2.03 -8.05 5.98
CA LEU A 247 -2.52 -8.30 7.33
C LEU A 247 -3.73 -9.23 7.26
N SER A 248 -3.67 -10.34 8.00
CA SER A 248 -4.78 -11.26 8.20
C SER A 248 -5.09 -11.37 9.69
N LEU A 249 -6.37 -11.30 10.02
CA LEU A 249 -6.90 -11.34 11.37
C LEU A 249 -8.02 -12.38 11.44
N ASP A 250 -7.90 -13.29 12.40
CA ASP A 250 -8.86 -14.34 12.65
C ASP A 250 -9.26 -14.33 14.12
N VAL A 251 -10.56 -14.40 14.39
CA VAL A 251 -11.09 -14.37 15.75
C VAL A 251 -12.01 -15.55 15.96
N THR A 252 -11.71 -16.35 16.98
CA THR A 252 -12.42 -17.61 17.28
C THR A 252 -12.95 -17.60 18.71
N PRO A 253 -13.90 -18.49 19.05
CA PRO A 253 -14.07 -18.88 20.45
C PRO A 253 -12.72 -19.35 21.03
N ARG A 254 -12.62 -19.28 22.36
CA ARG A 254 -11.41 -19.71 23.07
C ARG A 254 -11.08 -21.17 22.72
N ASP A 255 -9.82 -21.42 22.37
CA ASP A 255 -9.25 -22.75 22.05
C ASP A 255 -9.71 -23.41 20.74
N GLU A 256 -10.43 -22.69 19.85
CA GLU A 256 -10.95 -23.29 18.60
C GLU A 256 -10.01 -23.22 17.37
N GLY A 257 -8.84 -22.57 17.48
CA GLY A 257 -7.83 -22.52 16.42
C GLY A 257 -8.22 -21.68 15.20
N ALA A 258 -7.26 -20.99 14.56
CA ALA A 258 -7.54 -19.99 13.51
C ALA A 258 -8.41 -20.49 12.34
N ASP A 259 -8.27 -21.75 11.91
CA ASP A 259 -8.99 -22.31 10.76
C ASP A 259 -10.52 -22.40 10.97
N THR A 260 -11.00 -22.26 12.20
CA THR A 260 -12.43 -22.29 12.53
C THR A 260 -13.05 -20.89 12.62
N SER A 261 -12.27 -19.84 12.37
CA SER A 261 -12.65 -18.44 12.56
C SER A 261 -13.97 -18.10 11.85
N PRO A 262 -15.04 -17.75 12.61
CA PRO A 262 -16.26 -17.19 12.04
C PRO A 262 -16.09 -15.71 11.64
N ALA A 263 -14.96 -15.09 11.98
CA ALA A 263 -14.71 -13.67 11.88
C ALA A 263 -13.31 -13.42 11.32
N HIS A 264 -13.20 -13.49 10.00
CA HIS A 264 -11.98 -13.23 9.25
C HIS A 264 -11.95 -11.80 8.71
N MET A 265 -10.83 -11.12 8.82
CA MET A 265 -10.57 -9.86 8.13
C MET A 265 -9.15 -9.88 7.57
N THR A 266 -9.01 -9.46 6.32
CA THR A 266 -7.73 -9.31 5.63
C THR A 266 -7.56 -7.89 5.11
N GLY A 267 -6.33 -7.47 4.88
CA GLY A 267 -6.04 -6.12 4.43
C GLY A 267 -4.69 -5.98 3.78
N MET A 268 -4.61 -5.07 2.81
CA MET A 268 -3.36 -4.65 2.21
C MET A 268 -2.98 -3.26 2.69
N HIS A 269 -1.73 -3.11 3.06
CA HIS A 269 -1.13 -1.87 3.52
C HIS A 269 0.09 -1.58 2.66
N PHE A 270 -0.04 -0.61 1.75
CA PHE A 270 1.07 -0.19 0.89
C PHE A 270 1.62 1.14 1.37
N ILE A 271 2.93 1.21 1.59
CA ILE A 271 3.59 2.43 2.01
C ILE A 271 4.55 2.88 0.93
N THR A 272 4.25 4.02 0.32
CA THR A 272 5.09 4.59 -0.75
C THR A 272 5.74 5.88 -0.27
N PRO A 273 7.07 5.94 -0.19
CA PRO A 273 7.77 7.14 0.26
C PRO A 273 7.46 8.34 -0.64
N ILE A 274 7.19 9.50 -0.04
CA ILE A 274 7.16 10.80 -0.72
C ILE A 274 8.58 11.38 -0.71
N ASP A 275 9.21 11.35 0.45
CA ASP A 275 10.61 11.66 0.72
C ASP A 275 11.05 10.98 2.04
N GLU A 276 12.17 11.38 2.63
CA GLU A 276 12.77 10.70 3.79
C GLU A 276 11.89 10.75 5.05
N LEU A 277 11.00 11.75 5.13
CA LEU A 277 10.22 12.06 6.33
C LEU A 277 8.71 12.04 6.09
N ASN A 278 8.28 11.66 4.88
CA ASN A 278 6.87 11.63 4.52
C ASN A 278 6.59 10.43 3.61
N CYS A 279 5.41 9.82 3.75
CA CYS A 279 4.95 8.74 2.88
C CYS A 279 3.45 8.83 2.62
N TYR A 280 3.01 8.18 1.55
CA TYR A 280 1.62 7.78 1.39
C TYR A 280 1.43 6.41 2.02
N TYR A 281 0.36 6.27 2.80
CA TYR A 281 -0.12 5.01 3.31
C TYR A 281 -1.47 4.71 2.64
N PHE A 282 -1.46 3.75 1.72
CA PHE A 282 -2.64 3.21 1.08
C PHE A 282 -3.10 2.00 1.87
N SER A 283 -4.27 2.09 2.48
CA SER A 283 -4.85 1.02 3.28
C SER A 283 -6.04 0.42 2.55
N LEU A 284 -6.16 -0.89 2.60
CA LEU A 284 -7.36 -1.60 2.22
C LEU A 284 -7.68 -2.62 3.31
N LEU A 285 -8.94 -2.67 3.72
CA LEU A 285 -9.48 -3.68 4.62
C LEU A 285 -10.67 -4.37 3.97
N SER A 286 -10.74 -5.69 4.12
CA SER A 286 -11.72 -6.60 3.55
C SER A 286 -12.14 -7.62 4.60
N GLY A 287 -13.44 -7.88 4.69
CA GLY A 287 -14.05 -8.89 5.55
C GLY A 287 -15.53 -9.02 5.25
#